data_AF-Q4QHJ0-F1
#
_entry.id   AF-Q4QHJ0-F1
#
_cell.length_a   1.000
_cell.length_b   1.000
_cell.length_c   1.000
_cell.angle_alpha   90.00
_cell.angle_beta   90.00
_cell.angle_gamma   90.00
#
_symmetry.space_group_name_H-M   'P 1'
#
loop_
_entity.id
_entity.type
_entity.pdbx_description
1 polymer ?
#
loop_
_entity_poly.entity_id
_entity_poly.type
_entity_poly.pdbx_seq_one_letter_code
_entity_poly.pdbx_strand_id
1 'polypeptide(L)'
;MSRPNFDELLHSPPIPFTLKILGILGAFGCGTYVLFLFMIHHYHSIRSFAALLYLLTFSIIIPSAESGLLNSTMLAVFARFLISPMGRAFLYVFMGGVILGIGIGGWVVGVYLFVVAILNVIAGCFQYA
;
A
#
# COMPACT_ATOMS: atom_id res chain seq x y z
N MET A 1 -25.04 -9.87 -3.00
CA MET A 1 -23.92 -9.20 -3.70
C MET A 1 -23.68 -7.88 -2.99
N SER A 2 -22.60 -7.77 -2.21
CA SER A 2 -22.24 -6.51 -1.56
C SER A 2 -21.84 -5.53 -2.65
N ARG A 3 -22.55 -4.39 -2.76
CA ARG A 3 -22.16 -3.33 -3.70
C ARG A 3 -20.76 -2.84 -3.33
N PRO A 4 -19.88 -2.57 -4.31
CA PRO A 4 -18.61 -1.92 -4.03
C PRO A 4 -18.90 -0.56 -3.39
N ASN A 5 -18.16 -0.24 -2.34
CA ASN A 5 -18.46 0.82 -1.37
C ASN A 5 -18.07 2.22 -1.89
N PHE A 6 -18.49 2.52 -3.13
CA PHE A 6 -18.21 3.80 -3.80
C PHE A 6 -18.98 4.96 -3.17
N ASP A 7 -20.11 4.68 -2.52
CA ASP A 7 -20.92 5.68 -1.81
C ASP A 7 -20.18 6.23 -0.56
N GLU A 8 -19.43 5.37 0.14
CA GLU A 8 -18.57 5.80 1.26
C GLU A 8 -17.34 6.60 0.77
N LEU A 9 -16.87 6.32 -0.45
CA LEU A 9 -15.84 7.12 -1.12
C LEU A 9 -16.30 8.56 -1.38
N LEU A 10 -17.56 8.72 -1.81
CA LEU A 10 -18.14 10.00 -2.20
C LEU A 10 -18.56 10.87 -1.00
N HIS A 11 -18.75 10.26 0.17
CA HIS A 11 -19.21 10.94 1.39
C HIS A 11 -18.17 10.97 2.52
N SER A 12 -16.94 10.50 2.26
CA SER A 12 -15.83 10.60 3.21
C SER A 12 -15.36 12.06 3.38
N PRO A 13 -14.91 12.46 4.59
CA PRO A 13 -14.24 13.73 4.76
C PRO A 13 -13.03 13.84 3.81
N PRO A 14 -12.61 15.05 3.42
CA PRO A 14 -11.61 15.24 2.37
C PRO A 14 -10.26 14.56 2.70
N ILE A 15 -9.87 14.53 3.97
CA ILE A 15 -8.59 13.98 4.44
C ILE A 15 -8.46 12.47 4.18
N PRO A 16 -9.37 11.58 4.64
CA PRO A 16 -9.27 10.15 4.36
C PRO A 16 -9.41 9.81 2.88
N PHE A 17 -10.17 10.60 2.10
CA PHE A 17 -10.29 10.39 0.66
C PHE A 17 -8.97 10.67 -0.07
N THR A 18 -8.29 11.77 0.25
CA THR A 18 -6.98 12.10 -0.30
C THR A 18 -5.94 11.03 0.06
N LEU A 19 -5.89 10.57 1.31
CA LEU A 19 -4.95 9.52 1.73
C LEU A 19 -5.17 8.19 1.01
N LYS A 20 -6.43 7.85 0.73
CA LYS A 20 -6.81 6.67 -0.05
C LYS A 20 -6.29 6.75 -1.48
N ILE A 21 -6.48 7.89 -2.15
CA ILE A 21 -5.96 8.09 -3.51
C ILE A 21 -4.42 8.03 -3.53
N LEU A 22 -3.75 8.68 -2.58
CA LEU A 22 -2.29 8.59 -2.46
C LEU A 22 -1.82 7.15 -2.19
N GLY A 23 -2.55 6.42 -1.34
CA GLY A 23 -2.28 5.01 -1.05
C GLY A 23 -2.37 4.12 -2.29
N ILE A 24 -3.42 4.30 -3.10
CA ILE A 24 -3.60 3.57 -4.37
C ILE A 24 -2.49 3.93 -5.37
N LEU A 25 -2.16 5.22 -5.52
CA LEU A 25 -1.08 5.66 -6.41
C LEU A 25 0.29 5.09 -5.97
N GLY A 26 0.55 5.08 -4.66
CA GLY A 26 1.77 4.48 -4.09
C GLY A 26 1.86 2.98 -4.34
N ALA A 27 0.76 2.26 -4.13
CA ALA A 27 0.69 0.83 -4.42
C ALA A 27 0.88 0.55 -5.92
N PHE A 28 0.25 1.33 -6.80
CA PHE A 28 0.39 1.18 -8.25
C PHE A 28 1.82 1.47 -8.73
N GLY A 29 2.43 2.57 -8.26
CA GLY A 29 3.82 2.90 -8.57
C GLY A 29 4.81 1.84 -8.08
N CYS A 30 4.59 1.35 -6.85
CA CYS A 30 5.36 0.25 -6.27
C CYS A 30 5.22 -1.05 -7.08
N GLY A 31 4.00 -1.48 -7.40
CA GLY A 31 3.75 -2.70 -8.16
C GLY A 31 4.35 -2.64 -9.57
N THR A 32 4.19 -1.50 -10.25
CA THR A 32 4.74 -1.29 -11.60
C THR A 32 6.27 -1.33 -11.58
N TYR A 33 6.90 -0.71 -10.57
CA TYR A 33 8.35 -0.71 -10.42
C TYR A 33 8.92 -2.11 -10.10
N VAL A 34 8.22 -2.86 -9.23
CA VAL A 34 8.58 -4.24 -8.88
C VAL A 34 8.46 -5.15 -10.10
N LEU A 35 7.42 -5.01 -10.92
CA LEU A 35 7.28 -5.76 -12.18
C LEU A 35 8.38 -5.43 -13.19
N PHE A 36 8.75 -4.16 -13.31
CA PHE A 36 9.85 -3.74 -14.16
C PHE A 36 11.18 -4.38 -13.72
N LEU A 37 11.46 -4.39 -12.42
CA LEU A 37 12.60 -5.11 -11.86
C LEU A 37 12.54 -6.61 -12.17
N PHE A 38 11.35 -7.20 -12.12
CA PHE A 38 11.13 -8.61 -12.45
C PHE A 38 11.46 -8.97 -13.89
N MET A 39 11.19 -8.06 -14.82
CA MET A 39 11.44 -8.26 -16.23
C MET A 39 12.93 -8.10 -16.59
N ILE A 40 13.63 -7.20 -15.90
CA ILE A 40 15.02 -6.83 -16.25
C ILE A 40 16.07 -7.60 -15.46
N HIS A 41 15.82 -7.92 -14.19
CA HIS A 41 16.82 -8.59 -13.35
C HIS A 41 16.73 -10.12 -13.46
N HIS A 42 17.84 -10.74 -13.87
CA HIS A 42 18.04 -12.17 -13.69
C HIS A 42 18.32 -12.45 -12.20
N TYR A 43 17.38 -13.12 -11.54
CA TYR A 43 17.46 -13.38 -10.10
C TYR A 43 18.57 -14.37 -9.74
N HIS A 44 19.69 -13.86 -9.26
CA HIS A 44 20.79 -14.70 -8.76
C HIS A 44 20.60 -15.18 -7.32
N SER A 45 19.65 -14.60 -6.56
CA SER A 45 19.40 -14.93 -5.16
C SER A 45 17.92 -15.12 -4.87
N ILE A 46 17.58 -16.21 -4.17
CA ILE A 46 16.21 -16.54 -3.76
C ILE A 46 15.63 -15.47 -2.83
N ARG A 47 16.47 -14.76 -2.07
CA ARG A 47 16.03 -13.76 -1.09
C ARG A 47 15.41 -12.52 -1.76
N SER A 48 16.03 -12.00 -2.81
CA SER A 48 15.52 -10.83 -3.53
C SER A 48 14.25 -11.16 -4.31
N PHE A 49 14.18 -12.36 -4.87
CA PHE A 49 12.98 -12.88 -5.51
C PHE A 49 11.79 -12.93 -4.55
N ALA A 50 11.98 -13.51 -3.35
CA ALA A 50 10.92 -13.58 -2.34
C ALA A 50 10.46 -12.18 -1.89
N ALA A 51 11.40 -11.26 -1.65
CA ALA A 51 11.08 -9.88 -1.24
C ALA A 51 10.22 -9.14 -2.29
N LEU A 52 10.55 -9.27 -3.58
CA LEU A 52 9.78 -8.66 -4.67
C LEU A 52 8.40 -9.29 -4.83
N LEU A 53 8.28 -10.61 -4.60
CA LEU A 53 7.00 -11.31 -4.63
C LEU A 53 6.07 -10.84 -3.50
N TYR A 54 6.61 -10.61 -2.30
CA TYR A 54 5.87 -9.98 -1.20
C TYR A 54 5.41 -8.57 -1.54
N LEU A 55 6.30 -7.73 -2.10
CA LEU A 55 5.96 -6.37 -2.51
C LEU A 55 4.85 -6.35 -3.57
N LEU A 56 4.93 -7.24 -4.56
CA LEU A 56 3.90 -7.39 -5.58
C LEU A 56 2.56 -7.75 -4.94
N THR A 57 2.56 -8.73 -4.03
CA THR A 57 1.36 -9.17 -3.31
C THR A 57 0.75 -8.02 -2.50
N PHE A 58 1.54 -7.26 -1.75
CA PHE A 58 1.05 -6.12 -0.98
C PHE A 58 0.54 -4.98 -1.87
N SER A 59 1.17 -4.75 -3.03
CA SER A 59 0.72 -3.74 -3.99
C SER A 59 -0.68 -4.01 -4.55
N ILE A 60 -1.13 -5.29 -4.53
CA ILE A 60 -2.47 -5.69 -4.95
C ILE A 60 -3.44 -5.70 -3.76
N ILE A 61 -3.00 -6.22 -2.61
CA ILE A 61 -3.84 -6.36 -1.42
C ILE A 61 -4.27 -5.00 -0.86
N ILE A 62 -3.39 -4.01 -0.82
CA ILE A 62 -3.68 -2.68 -0.26
C ILE A 62 -4.84 -1.98 -1.01
N PRO A 63 -4.79 -1.75 -2.34
CA PRO A 63 -5.90 -1.12 -3.05
C PRO A 63 -7.18 -1.99 -3.04
N SER A 64 -7.03 -3.32 -2.95
CA SER A 64 -8.18 -4.24 -2.79
C SER A 64 -8.85 -4.10 -1.41
N ALA A 65 -8.05 -3.90 -0.36
CA ALA A 65 -8.55 -3.60 0.97
C ALA A 65 -9.24 -2.23 1.01
N GLU A 66 -8.63 -1.22 0.39
CA GLU A 66 -9.19 0.11 0.33
C GLU A 66 -10.49 0.19 -0.47
N SER A 67 -10.61 -0.55 -1.57
CA SER A 67 -11.85 -0.63 -2.36
C SER A 67 -12.97 -1.45 -1.70
N GLY A 68 -12.72 -2.06 -0.54
CA GLY A 68 -13.72 -2.86 0.20
C GLY A 68 -14.00 -4.22 -0.44
N LEU A 69 -13.10 -4.71 -1.32
CA LEU A 69 -13.25 -6.00 -2.00
C LEU A 69 -12.92 -7.19 -1.09
N LEU A 70 -12.23 -6.96 0.04
CA LEU A 70 -11.82 -7.97 1.02
C LEU A 70 -12.90 -8.28 2.08
N ASN A 71 -14.15 -8.47 1.67
CA ASN A 71 -15.30 -8.64 2.56
C ASN A 71 -15.54 -10.10 3.05
N SER A 72 -14.58 -11.01 2.85
CA SER A 72 -14.70 -12.39 3.32
C SER A 72 -14.35 -12.50 4.81
N THR A 73 -15.07 -13.36 5.54
CA THR A 73 -14.99 -13.47 7.01
C THR A 73 -13.57 -13.82 7.52
N MET A 74 -12.80 -14.58 6.73
CA MET A 74 -11.40 -14.89 7.06
C MET A 74 -10.43 -13.73 6.78
N LEU A 75 -10.68 -12.90 5.76
CA LEU A 75 -9.83 -11.75 5.45
C LEU A 75 -10.25 -10.49 6.21
N ALA A 76 -11.41 -10.47 6.85
CA ALA A 76 -11.93 -9.30 7.55
C ALA A 76 -10.98 -8.77 8.65
N VAL A 77 -10.29 -9.66 9.39
CA VAL A 77 -9.32 -9.24 10.43
C VAL A 77 -8.11 -8.57 9.79
N PHE A 78 -7.58 -9.16 8.73
CA PHE A 78 -6.41 -8.64 8.02
C PHE A 78 -6.76 -7.34 7.26
N ALA A 79 -7.93 -7.28 6.64
CA ALA A 79 -8.48 -6.10 5.99
C ALA A 79 -8.67 -4.96 6.99
N ARG A 80 -9.17 -5.22 8.21
CA ARG A 80 -9.28 -4.19 9.26
C ARG A 80 -7.92 -3.62 9.66
N PHE A 81 -6.89 -4.45 9.78
CA PHE A 81 -5.53 -3.97 10.01
C PHE A 81 -5.02 -3.11 8.84
N LEU A 82 -5.18 -3.60 7.60
CA LEU A 82 -4.83 -2.89 6.36
C LEU A 82 -5.56 -1.57 6.18
N ILE A 83 -6.79 -1.43 6.69
CA ILE A 83 -7.58 -0.20 6.59
C ILE A 83 -7.29 0.73 7.77
N SER A 84 -6.68 0.27 8.86
CA SER A 84 -6.29 1.14 9.97
C SER A 84 -5.16 2.11 9.56
N PRO A 85 -5.16 3.37 10.02
CA PRO A 85 -4.11 4.34 9.69
C PRO A 85 -2.70 3.84 10.06
N MET A 86 -2.56 3.17 11.20
CA MET A 86 -1.28 2.59 11.62
C MET A 86 -0.86 1.37 10.81
N GLY A 87 -1.78 0.47 10.46
CA GLY A 87 -1.46 -0.67 9.61
C GLY A 87 -1.04 -0.23 8.20
N ARG A 88 -1.70 0.79 7.63
CA ARG A 88 -1.30 1.41 6.36
C ARG A 88 0.09 2.01 6.45
N ALA A 89 0.34 2.84 7.45
CA ALA A 89 1.64 3.47 7.64
C ALA A 89 2.76 2.43 7.74
N PHE A 90 2.55 1.38 8.55
CA PHE A 90 3.52 0.29 8.71
C PHE A 90 3.82 -0.40 7.37
N LEU A 91 2.79 -0.73 6.59
CA LEU A 91 2.97 -1.39 5.30
C LEU A 91 3.67 -0.50 4.28
N TYR A 92 3.36 0.80 4.24
CA TYR A 92 4.05 1.73 3.35
C TYR A 92 5.52 1.91 3.74
N VAL A 93 5.85 1.98 5.03
CA VAL A 93 7.25 1.99 5.51
C VAL A 93 7.96 0.70 5.13
N PHE A 94 7.32 -0.46 5.32
CA PHE A 94 7.91 -1.74 4.94
C PHE A 94 8.16 -1.82 3.43
N MET A 95 7.16 -1.48 2.62
CA MET A 95 7.29 -1.51 1.16
C MET A 95 8.34 -0.52 0.66
N GLY A 96 8.32 0.70 1.20
CA GLY A 96 9.31 1.73 0.88
C GLY A 96 10.72 1.33 1.29
N GLY A 97 10.89 0.72 2.46
CA GLY A 97 12.18 0.26 2.97
C GLY A 97 12.80 -0.87 2.15
N VAL A 98 12.00 -1.80 1.63
CA VAL A 98 12.50 -2.91 0.78
C VAL A 98 12.92 -2.41 -0.60
N ILE A 99 12.23 -1.40 -1.15
CA ILE A 99 12.54 -0.83 -2.47
C ILE A 99 13.68 0.18 -2.41
N LEU A 100 13.90 0.81 -1.25
CA LEU A 100 14.95 1.80 -1.05
C LEU A 100 16.32 1.19 -1.34
N GLY A 101 17.05 1.81 -2.27
CA GLY A 101 18.38 1.36 -2.69
C GLY A 101 18.40 0.49 -3.94
N ILE A 102 17.25 0.04 -4.44
CA ILE A 102 17.16 -0.61 -5.76
C ILE A 102 17.04 0.49 -6.82
N GLY A 103 18.16 1.15 -7.14
CA GLY A 103 18.24 2.19 -8.19
C GLY A 103 17.47 3.49 -7.94
N ILE A 104 17.46 4.37 -8.94
CA ILE A 104 16.83 5.71 -8.86
C ILE A 104 15.31 5.59 -8.74
N GLY A 105 14.69 4.67 -9.50
CA GLY A 105 13.25 4.44 -9.44
C GLY A 105 12.78 3.97 -8.06
N GLY A 106 13.57 3.12 -7.40
CA GLY A 106 13.28 2.68 -6.05
C GLY A 106 13.38 3.80 -5.01
N TRP A 107 14.30 4.74 -5.20
CA TRP A 107 14.38 5.93 -4.36
C TRP A 107 13.13 6.81 -4.46
N VAL A 108 12.66 7.10 -5.67
CA VAL A 108 11.47 7.95 -5.88
C VAL A 108 10.23 7.30 -5.25
N VAL A 109 10.00 6.02 -5.53
CA VAL A 109 8.85 5.28 -4.99
C VAL A 109 8.97 5.08 -3.49
N GLY A 110 10.17 4.78 -2.98
CA GLY A 110 10.43 4.58 -1.56
C GLY A 110 10.17 5.84 -0.73
N VAL A 111 10.70 6.99 -1.15
CA VAL A 111 10.47 8.27 -0.47
C VAL A 111 8.99 8.65 -0.52
N TYR A 112 8.32 8.43 -1.65
CA TYR A 112 6.87 8.66 -1.76
C TYR A 112 6.08 7.84 -0.74
N LEU A 113 6.35 6.53 -0.63
CA LEU A 113 5.69 5.65 0.33
C LEU A 113 5.97 6.08 1.79
N PHE A 114 7.18 6.55 2.10
CA PHE A 114 7.50 7.10 3.42
C PHE A 114 6.68 8.36 3.75
N VAL A 115 6.54 9.28 2.80
CA VAL A 115 5.72 10.48 3.00
C VAL A 115 4.26 10.10 3.23
N VAL A 116 3.71 9.18 2.45
CA VAL A 116 2.34 8.67 2.62
C VAL A 116 2.18 7.98 3.98
N ALA A 117 3.20 7.25 4.45
CA ALA A 117 3.17 6.63 5.77
C ALA A 117 3.07 7.68 6.89
N ILE A 118 3.88 8.74 6.84
CA ILE A 118 3.85 9.83 7.82
C ILE A 118 2.47 10.49 7.84
N LEU A 119 1.89 10.76 6.66
CA LEU A 119 0.56 11.35 6.56
C LEU A 119 -0.53 10.44 7.17
N ASN A 120 -0.40 9.11 7.03
CA ASN A 120 -1.31 8.15 7.67
C ASN A 120 -1.14 8.12 9.20
N VAL A 121 0.08 8.23 9.73
CA VAL A 121 0.32 8.34 11.17
C VAL A 121 -0.34 9.61 11.73
N ILE A 122 -0.13 10.76 11.06
CA ILE A 122 -0.71 12.03 11.46
C ILE A 122 -2.24 11.95 11.45
N ALA A 123 -2.84 11.40 10.38
CA ALA A 123 -4.28 11.20 10.30
C ALA A 123 -4.81 10.28 11.39
N GLY A 124 -4.07 9.24 11.76
CA GLY A 124 -4.36 8.39 12.91
C GLY A 124 -4.38 9.19 14.21
N CYS A 125 -3.37 10.02 14.47
CA CYS A 125 -3.32 10.86 15.66
C CYS A 125 -4.55 11.79 15.76
N PHE A 126 -5.03 12.36 14.66
CA PHE A 126 -6.24 13.19 14.65
C PHE A 126 -7.56 12.41 14.82
N GLN A 127 -7.57 11.10 14.53
CA GLN A 127 -8.76 10.26 14.71
C GLN A 127 -8.87 9.67 16.12
N TYR A 128 -7.76 9.57 16.87
CA TYR A 128 -7.70 9.03 18.23
C TYR A 128 -7.51 10.08 19.33
N ALA A 129 -7.34 11.36 18.97
CA ALA A 129 -7.28 12.50 19.89
C ALA A 129 -8.66 13.17 20.03
#